data_AF-V9YZJ3-F1
#
_entry.id   AF-V9YZJ3-F1
#
_cell.length_a   1.000
_cell.length_b   1.000
_cell.length_c   1.000
_cell.angle_alpha   90.00
_cell.angle_beta   90.00
_cell.angle_gamma   90.00
#
_symmetry.space_group_name_H-M   'P 1'
#
loop_
_entity.id
_entity.type
_entity.pdbx_description
1 polymer ?
#
loop_
_entity_poly.entity_id
_entity_poly.type
_entity_poly.pdbx_seq_one_letter_code
_entity_poly.pdbx_strand_id
1 'polypeptide(L)'
;MAQISPKLARTFFADISAGSPVPLDPDDLLHMVHVRRHGHVVFGDIAVRCFKHRSKWTYDEREIRRAAQTFADFRLDVDDVVEMPLPTFFDADDGDDQGLGYRGPASWRSRIASWLFWEARRKDQEGRPYEEWNDNWKRLGANGLPGTLTWDEFVAARSGIRLRENIANTRPLDLMTCSGGSLFLPRAYSELLDRWEQVDEDLVGRARTCSRCSEQGPRWGGWRTQTPLGYVTLCPPCSGATFQRYTGHLRGVMYDSRRMRSIRADDYLCRLCAERRAAAWDHCHDHGYLRGPLCGSCNTFEGKSDPRHFLEEKEGAALHLLECQGCLEGRILPGRYHVGLVQKHLEATERHRHRSRPCRRQPWARHVELAHGAHYFELECWQHSTTWTKDVTVPDTLAFVRDFVDQALAARPATVTVPAQAALGTQTRA
;
A
#
# COMPACT_ATOMS: atom_id res chain seq x y z
N MET A 1 20.94 -20.86 16.28
CA MET A 1 19.62 -21.43 15.95
C MET A 1 19.48 -21.45 14.43
N ALA A 2 18.86 -22.47 13.85
CA ALA A 2 18.82 -22.63 12.39
C ALA A 2 17.77 -21.68 11.78
N GLN A 3 18.25 -20.66 11.05
CA GLN A 3 17.39 -19.78 10.28
C GLN A 3 17.11 -20.41 8.91
N ILE A 4 15.83 -20.58 8.58
CA ILE A 4 15.40 -21.21 7.34
C ILE A 4 14.77 -20.20 6.39
N SER A 5 14.82 -20.52 5.09
CA SER A 5 14.21 -19.70 4.05
C SER A 5 12.68 -19.75 4.11
N PRO A 6 11.97 -18.74 3.58
CA PRO A 6 10.52 -18.74 3.45
C PRO A 6 9.93 -19.97 2.75
N LYS A 7 10.60 -20.43 1.68
CA LYS A 7 10.17 -21.62 0.94
C LYS A 7 10.26 -22.88 1.81
N LEU A 8 11.39 -23.04 2.50
CA LEU A 8 11.60 -24.19 3.38
C LEU A 8 10.65 -24.16 4.59
N ALA A 9 10.39 -22.97 5.15
CA ALA A 9 9.43 -22.79 6.22
C ALA A 9 8.01 -23.23 5.79
N ARG A 10 7.57 -22.83 4.59
CA ARG A 10 6.27 -23.26 4.04
C ARG A 10 6.20 -24.76 3.85
N THR A 11 7.26 -25.39 3.33
CA THR A 11 7.33 -26.84 3.17
C THR A 11 7.21 -27.56 4.52
N PHE A 12 8.05 -27.19 5.51
CA PHE A 12 7.98 -27.81 6.84
C PHE A 12 6.64 -27.61 7.52
N PHE A 13 6.05 -26.42 7.38
CA PHE A 13 4.73 -26.16 7.95
C PHE A 13 3.68 -27.07 7.32
N ALA A 14 3.60 -27.09 5.99
CA ALA A 14 2.63 -27.90 5.25
C ALA A 14 2.78 -29.41 5.50
N ASP A 15 4.01 -29.93 5.56
CA ASP A 15 4.28 -31.35 5.78
C ASP A 15 3.82 -31.79 7.18
N ILE A 16 4.10 -30.99 8.20
CA ILE A 16 3.74 -31.32 9.60
C ILE A 16 2.24 -31.15 9.81
N SER A 17 1.63 -30.12 9.23
CA SER A 17 0.22 -29.80 9.43
C SER A 17 -0.72 -30.47 8.42
N ALA A 18 -0.23 -31.45 7.63
CA ALA A 18 -1.00 -32.05 6.53
C ALA A 18 -2.31 -32.72 6.98
N GLY A 19 -2.38 -33.19 8.22
CA GLY A 19 -3.58 -33.79 8.83
C GLY A 19 -4.43 -32.83 9.67
N SER A 20 -4.11 -31.53 9.67
CA SER A 20 -4.87 -30.54 10.44
C SER A 20 -6.33 -30.50 9.97
N PRO A 21 -7.32 -30.50 10.90
CA PRO A 21 -8.72 -30.31 10.52
C PRO A 21 -9.03 -28.85 10.15
N VAL A 22 -8.14 -27.91 10.51
CA VAL A 22 -8.23 -26.51 10.07
C VAL A 22 -7.66 -26.40 8.65
N PRO A 23 -8.37 -25.76 7.69
CA PRO A 23 -7.91 -25.57 6.33
C PRO A 23 -6.83 -24.49 6.28
N LEU A 24 -5.57 -24.92 6.32
CA LEU A 24 -4.41 -24.03 6.38
C LEU A 24 -3.99 -23.53 5.00
N ASP A 25 -3.58 -22.27 4.95
CA ASP A 25 -2.97 -21.66 3.77
C ASP A 25 -1.79 -20.75 4.19
N PRO A 26 -0.60 -21.33 4.42
CA PRO A 26 0.55 -20.63 5.00
C PRO A 26 1.30 -19.75 3.98
N ASP A 27 0.61 -19.18 3.00
CA ASP A 27 1.18 -18.40 1.91
C ASP A 27 1.79 -17.07 2.38
N ASP A 28 1.38 -16.53 3.54
CA ASP A 28 2.07 -15.37 4.12
C ASP A 28 3.51 -15.66 4.52
N LEU A 29 3.91 -16.94 4.66
CA LEU A 29 5.33 -17.27 4.82
C LEU A 29 6.16 -16.75 3.66
N LEU A 30 5.58 -16.74 2.44
CA LEU A 30 6.21 -16.26 1.22
C LEU A 30 5.95 -14.77 0.97
N HIS A 31 4.70 -14.33 1.15
CA HIS A 31 4.26 -12.99 0.76
C HIS A 31 4.46 -11.93 1.84
N MET A 32 4.50 -12.33 3.11
CA MET A 32 4.84 -11.48 4.26
C MET A 32 3.97 -10.22 4.36
N VAL A 33 2.68 -10.35 4.04
CA VAL A 33 1.73 -9.24 3.86
C VAL A 33 1.72 -8.30 5.07
N HIS A 34 1.79 -8.86 6.29
CA HIS A 34 1.70 -8.10 7.53
C HIS A 34 3.05 -7.83 8.23
N VAL A 35 4.16 -8.35 7.71
CA VAL A 35 5.50 -8.19 8.32
C VAL A 35 5.91 -6.72 8.41
N ARG A 36 5.49 -5.89 7.46
CA ARG A 36 5.71 -4.43 7.53
C ARG A 36 5.03 -3.80 8.76
N ARG A 37 3.87 -4.31 9.18
CA ARG A 37 3.05 -3.77 10.28
C ARG A 37 3.65 -4.10 11.64
N HIS A 38 4.00 -5.37 11.87
CA HIS A 38 4.49 -5.82 13.19
C HIS A 38 5.66 -6.81 13.17
N GLY A 39 6.12 -7.25 12.00
CA GLY A 39 7.32 -8.08 11.88
C GLY A 39 7.10 -9.58 12.12
N HIS A 40 5.86 -10.05 12.08
CA HIS A 40 5.49 -11.45 12.31
C HIS A 40 4.56 -11.94 11.19
N VAL A 41 4.50 -13.27 11.02
CA VAL A 41 3.41 -13.98 10.33
C VAL A 41 2.58 -14.68 11.40
N VAL A 42 1.26 -14.64 11.29
CA VAL A 42 0.35 -15.18 12.32
C VAL A 42 -0.49 -16.31 11.72
N PHE A 43 -0.45 -17.48 12.35
CA PHE A 43 -1.24 -18.67 12.00
C PHE A 43 -2.26 -18.94 13.09
N GLY A 44 -3.55 -18.77 12.82
CA GLY A 44 -4.56 -18.69 13.88
C GLY A 44 -4.12 -17.67 14.93
N ASP A 45 -3.88 -18.09 16.16
CA ASP A 45 -3.39 -17.25 17.27
C ASP A 45 -1.86 -17.33 17.51
N ILE A 46 -1.11 -18.01 16.64
CA ILE A 46 0.34 -18.23 16.80
C ILE A 46 1.14 -17.23 15.97
N ALA A 47 1.85 -16.32 16.64
CA ALA A 47 2.74 -15.36 16.00
C ALA A 47 4.17 -15.92 15.84
N VAL A 48 4.61 -16.07 14.59
CA VAL A 48 5.99 -16.46 14.25
C VAL A 48 6.78 -15.24 13.81
N ARG A 49 7.95 -15.01 14.43
CA ARG A 49 8.76 -13.83 14.16
C ARG A 49 9.53 -13.97 12.84
N CYS A 50 9.50 -12.90 12.04
CA CYS A 50 10.33 -12.80 10.85
C CYS A 50 11.67 -12.13 11.18
N PHE A 51 12.76 -12.74 10.76
CA PHE A 51 14.10 -12.19 10.89
C PHE A 51 14.65 -11.79 9.53
N LYS A 52 15.35 -10.66 9.47
CA LYS A 52 16.08 -10.27 8.26
C LYS A 52 17.57 -10.54 8.47
N HIS A 53 18.14 -11.37 7.61
CA HIS A 53 19.57 -11.69 7.60
C HIS A 53 20.13 -11.52 6.19
N ARG A 54 21.19 -10.73 6.02
CA ARG A 54 21.79 -10.39 4.71
C ARG A 54 20.73 -9.96 3.69
N SER A 55 19.83 -9.07 4.12
CA SER A 55 18.70 -8.56 3.34
C SER A 55 17.66 -9.59 2.89
N LYS A 56 17.75 -10.85 3.34
CA LYS A 56 16.76 -11.91 3.10
C LYS A 56 15.94 -12.16 4.36
N TRP A 57 14.63 -12.33 4.18
CA TRP A 57 13.75 -12.73 5.27
C TRP A 57 13.91 -14.23 5.56
N THR A 58 13.85 -14.58 6.83
CA THR A 58 14.07 -15.93 7.37
C THR A 58 13.20 -16.15 8.60
N TYR A 59 13.02 -17.40 8.97
CA TYR A 59 12.27 -17.84 10.14
C TYR A 59 13.13 -18.71 11.05
N ASP A 60 12.81 -18.77 12.33
CA ASP A 60 13.35 -19.81 13.20
C ASP A 60 12.63 -21.13 12.89
N GLU A 61 13.39 -22.16 12.51
CA GLU A 61 12.84 -23.47 12.19
C GLU A 61 12.01 -24.07 13.34
N ARG A 62 12.43 -23.87 14.60
CA ARG A 62 11.74 -24.44 15.76
C ARG A 62 10.37 -23.81 15.95
N GLU A 63 10.25 -22.50 15.72
CA GLU A 63 8.97 -21.79 15.80
C GLU A 63 8.00 -22.28 14.71
N ILE A 64 8.50 -22.46 13.48
CA ILE A 64 7.69 -22.98 12.37
C ILE A 64 7.18 -24.39 12.68
N ARG A 65 8.06 -25.30 13.11
CA ARG A 65 7.67 -26.68 13.44
C ARG A 65 6.69 -26.73 14.60
N ARG A 66 6.91 -25.92 15.64
CA ARG A 66 6.00 -25.84 16.80
C ARG A 66 4.62 -25.30 16.40
N ALA A 67 4.57 -24.26 15.59
CA ALA A 67 3.32 -23.71 15.09
C ALA A 67 2.55 -24.76 14.27
N ALA A 68 3.23 -25.44 13.34
CA ALA A 68 2.62 -26.49 12.51
C ALA A 68 2.10 -27.68 13.34
N GLN A 69 2.87 -28.12 14.35
CA GLN A 69 2.46 -29.20 15.25
C GLN A 69 1.20 -28.82 16.04
N THR A 70 1.09 -27.57 16.47
CA THR A 70 -0.10 -27.09 17.19
C THR A 70 -1.37 -27.22 16.35
N PHE A 71 -1.27 -27.02 15.02
CA PHE A 71 -2.40 -27.24 14.12
C PHE A 71 -2.64 -28.71 13.79
N ALA A 72 -1.58 -29.53 13.70
CA ALA A 72 -1.72 -30.98 13.53
C ALA A 72 -2.48 -31.61 14.71
N ASP A 73 -2.26 -31.09 15.92
CA ASP A 73 -2.91 -31.55 17.15
C ASP A 73 -4.25 -30.83 17.44
N PHE A 74 -4.65 -29.87 16.60
CA PHE A 74 -5.85 -29.08 16.80
C PHE A 74 -7.09 -29.96 16.67
N ARG A 75 -8.02 -29.83 17.63
CA ARG A 75 -9.29 -30.55 17.61
C ARG A 75 -10.39 -29.60 17.13
N LEU A 76 -11.07 -30.01 16.07
CA LEU A 76 -12.19 -29.29 15.50
C LEU A 76 -13.38 -30.24 15.42
N ASP A 77 -14.43 -29.91 16.16
CA ASP A 77 -15.75 -30.50 15.96
C ASP A 77 -16.49 -29.62 14.94
N VAL A 78 -16.80 -30.18 13.77
CA VAL A 78 -17.46 -29.43 12.68
C VAL A 78 -18.95 -29.24 12.92
N ASP A 79 -19.54 -30.01 13.84
CA ASP A 79 -20.96 -29.97 14.16
C ASP A 79 -21.26 -29.03 15.36
N ASP A 80 -20.28 -28.77 16.24
CA ASP A 80 -20.39 -27.70 17.25
C ASP A 80 -20.19 -26.33 16.60
N VAL A 81 -21.26 -25.82 16.01
CA VAL A 81 -21.28 -24.54 15.32
C VAL A 81 -21.83 -23.40 16.19
N VAL A 82 -21.33 -22.21 15.92
CA VAL A 82 -21.85 -20.94 16.44
C VAL A 82 -22.35 -20.07 15.30
N GLU A 83 -23.44 -19.36 15.55
CA GLU A 83 -23.90 -18.32 14.64
C GLU A 83 -22.90 -17.14 14.63
N MET A 84 -22.53 -16.71 13.43
CA MET A 84 -21.70 -15.54 13.21
C MET A 84 -22.60 -14.36 12.79
N PRO A 85 -22.83 -13.37 13.67
CA PRO A 85 -23.57 -12.19 13.28
C PRO A 85 -22.76 -11.36 12.28
N LEU A 86 -23.40 -11.00 11.16
CA LEU A 86 -22.80 -10.09 10.19
C LEU A 86 -22.88 -8.65 10.69
N PRO A 87 -21.76 -7.90 10.74
CA PRO A 87 -21.83 -6.47 10.99
C PRO A 87 -22.61 -5.76 9.89
N THR A 88 -23.26 -4.64 10.25
CA THR A 88 -23.89 -3.74 9.29
C THR A 88 -22.86 -3.23 8.28
N PHE A 89 -23.32 -3.01 7.05
CA PHE A 89 -22.49 -2.37 6.03
C PHE A 89 -22.07 -0.96 6.48
N PHE A 90 -20.79 -0.62 6.27
CA PHE A 90 -20.25 0.71 6.51
C PHE A 90 -19.65 1.24 5.21
N ASP A 91 -20.17 2.37 4.72
CA ASP A 91 -19.53 3.14 3.65
C ASP A 91 -18.21 3.70 4.17
N ALA A 92 -17.10 3.35 3.51
CA ALA A 92 -15.78 3.87 3.84
C ALA A 92 -15.54 5.31 3.30
N ASP A 93 -16.61 6.01 2.89
CA ASP A 93 -16.53 7.29 2.16
C ASP A 93 -16.53 8.55 3.06
N ASP A 94 -16.71 8.42 4.37
CA ASP A 94 -16.51 9.54 5.31
C ASP A 94 -15.04 9.65 5.75
N GLY A 95 -14.19 10.11 4.82
CA GLY A 95 -12.87 10.70 5.11
C GLY A 95 -11.66 9.78 4.97
N ASP A 96 -10.74 10.19 4.09
CA ASP A 96 -9.42 9.62 3.77
C ASP A 96 -9.38 8.37 2.87
N ASP A 97 -9.59 8.65 1.59
CA ASP A 97 -9.34 7.81 0.41
C ASP A 97 -7.93 7.18 0.41
N GLN A 98 -7.79 5.99 1.03
CA GLN A 98 -6.81 4.96 0.65
C GLN A 98 -7.36 3.56 1.01
N GLY A 99 -8.07 2.94 0.06
CA GLY A 99 -8.14 1.48 -0.15
C GLY A 99 -8.81 0.61 0.92
N LEU A 100 -10.04 0.17 0.62
CA LEU A 100 -10.72 -1.08 1.00
C LEU A 100 -10.07 -1.91 2.15
N GLY A 101 -10.66 -1.84 3.34
CA GLY A 101 -10.63 -2.93 4.35
C GLY A 101 -9.56 -2.87 5.45
N TYR A 102 -8.77 -1.81 5.57
CA TYR A 102 -7.57 -1.84 6.42
C TYR A 102 -7.36 -0.64 7.37
N ARG A 103 -8.39 0.06 7.87
CA ARG A 103 -8.18 1.14 8.86
C ARG A 103 -8.72 0.90 10.29
N GLY A 104 -9.60 -0.08 10.52
CA GLY A 104 -10.08 -0.48 11.86
C GLY A 104 -9.27 -1.64 12.48
N PRO A 105 -9.43 -1.91 13.81
CA PRO A 105 -8.93 -3.12 14.46
C PRO A 105 -9.08 -4.36 13.58
N ALA A 106 -8.15 -5.32 13.68
CA ALA A 106 -8.34 -6.61 13.03
C ALA A 106 -9.72 -7.15 13.46
N SER A 107 -10.62 -7.30 12.49
CA SER A 107 -11.97 -7.86 12.70
C SER A 107 -12.22 -8.89 11.61
N TRP A 108 -12.08 -10.17 11.93
CA TRP A 108 -12.32 -11.25 10.98
C TRP A 108 -13.77 -11.26 10.52
N ARG A 109 -14.73 -10.92 11.40
CA ARG A 109 -16.15 -10.77 11.06
C ARG A 109 -16.37 -9.64 10.07
N SER A 110 -15.74 -8.48 10.27
CA SER A 110 -15.81 -7.36 9.32
C SER A 110 -15.12 -7.68 7.99
N ARG A 111 -14.04 -8.48 8.01
CA ARG A 111 -13.39 -8.96 6.77
C ARG A 111 -14.31 -9.88 5.97
N ILE A 112 -14.96 -10.84 6.61
CA ILE A 112 -15.94 -11.73 5.95
C ILE A 112 -17.14 -10.93 5.44
N ALA A 113 -17.67 -10.01 6.24
CA ALA A 113 -18.75 -9.13 5.80
C ALA A 113 -18.34 -8.31 4.57
N SER A 114 -17.13 -7.72 4.58
CA SER A 114 -16.59 -7.03 3.42
C SER A 114 -16.51 -7.92 2.19
N TRP A 115 -16.25 -9.22 2.36
CA TRP A 115 -16.26 -10.14 1.23
C TRP A 115 -17.65 -10.31 0.64
N LEU A 116 -18.65 -10.54 1.49
CA LEU A 116 -20.05 -10.69 1.10
C LEU A 116 -20.61 -9.44 0.44
N PHE A 117 -20.39 -8.26 1.04
CA PHE A 117 -20.86 -6.98 0.49
C PHE A 117 -20.17 -6.63 -0.83
N TRP A 118 -18.90 -6.97 -1.00
CA TRP A 118 -18.21 -6.76 -2.28
C TRP A 118 -18.79 -7.64 -3.40
N GLU A 119 -19.12 -8.89 -3.10
CA GLU A 119 -19.77 -9.78 -4.07
C GLU A 119 -21.19 -9.36 -4.39
N ALA A 120 -21.96 -8.95 -3.38
CA ALA A 120 -23.31 -8.44 -3.58
C ALA A 120 -23.32 -7.16 -4.43
N ARG A 121 -22.38 -6.24 -4.19
CA ARG A 121 -22.17 -5.06 -5.04
C ARG A 121 -21.84 -5.47 -6.47
N ARG A 122 -20.89 -6.38 -6.66
CA ARG A 122 -20.49 -6.86 -7.99
C ARG A 122 -21.69 -7.44 -8.74
N LYS A 123 -22.49 -8.30 -8.08
CA LYS A 123 -23.71 -8.89 -8.65
C LYS A 123 -24.77 -7.85 -9.01
N ASP A 124 -25.00 -6.86 -8.15
CA ASP A 124 -26.01 -5.82 -8.41
C ASP A 124 -25.62 -4.89 -9.56
N GLN A 125 -24.32 -4.65 -9.75
CA GLN A 125 -23.77 -3.79 -10.79
C GLN A 125 -23.52 -4.52 -12.12
N GLU A 126 -23.44 -5.85 -12.11
CA GLU A 126 -23.15 -6.66 -13.29
C GLU A 126 -24.21 -6.48 -14.39
N GLY A 127 -23.75 -6.08 -15.58
CA GLY A 127 -24.62 -5.88 -16.74
C GLY A 127 -25.54 -4.65 -16.68
N ARG A 128 -25.41 -3.79 -15.66
CA ARG A 128 -26.24 -2.59 -15.50
C ARG A 128 -25.49 -1.30 -15.82
N PRO A 129 -26.12 -0.34 -16.53
CA PRO A 129 -25.61 1.02 -16.63
C PRO A 129 -25.41 1.67 -15.26
N TYR A 130 -24.45 2.57 -15.17
CA TYR A 130 -24.10 3.25 -13.92
C TYR A 130 -25.29 4.02 -13.32
N GLU A 131 -26.15 4.59 -14.15
CA GLU A 131 -27.34 5.34 -13.73
C GLU A 131 -28.39 4.47 -13.02
N GLU A 132 -28.31 3.15 -13.19
CA GLU A 132 -29.18 2.16 -12.55
C GLU A 132 -28.56 1.57 -11.28
N TRP A 133 -27.32 1.95 -10.95
CA TRP A 133 -26.67 1.55 -9.71
C TRP A 133 -27.44 2.14 -8.54
N ASN A 134 -27.66 1.28 -7.55
CA ASN A 134 -28.35 1.65 -6.33
C ASN A 134 -27.66 0.99 -5.14
N ASP A 135 -28.15 1.31 -3.95
CA ASP A 135 -27.56 0.88 -2.68
C ASP A 135 -28.32 -0.30 -2.05
N ASN A 136 -29.20 -0.97 -2.80
CA ASN A 136 -30.00 -2.08 -2.25
C ASN A 136 -29.11 -3.28 -1.84
N TRP A 137 -27.96 -3.47 -2.49
CA TRP A 137 -26.98 -4.50 -2.13
C TRP A 137 -26.39 -4.31 -0.72
N LYS A 138 -26.50 -3.11 -0.12
CA LYS A 138 -26.05 -2.84 1.26
C LYS A 138 -27.00 -3.42 2.33
N ARG A 139 -28.22 -3.80 1.96
CA ARG A 139 -29.23 -4.36 2.88
C ARG A 139 -29.18 -5.88 2.86
N LEU A 140 -29.44 -6.51 4.01
CA LEU A 140 -29.60 -7.96 4.07
C LEU A 140 -30.94 -8.37 3.43
N GLY A 141 -30.89 -9.34 2.52
CA GLY A 141 -32.06 -9.93 1.89
C GLY A 141 -32.77 -10.94 2.80
N ALA A 142 -33.85 -11.53 2.29
CA ALA A 142 -34.64 -12.55 3.03
C ALA A 142 -33.83 -13.82 3.36
N ASN A 143 -32.74 -14.06 2.63
CA ASN A 143 -31.78 -15.14 2.88
C ASN A 143 -30.64 -14.71 3.81
N GLY A 144 -30.76 -13.56 4.48
CA GLY A 144 -29.79 -13.02 5.44
C GLY A 144 -28.41 -12.68 4.88
N LEU A 145 -28.24 -12.71 3.55
CA LEU A 145 -27.04 -12.27 2.86
C LEU A 145 -27.27 -10.90 2.21
N PRO A 146 -26.21 -10.12 1.92
CA PRO A 146 -26.36 -8.80 1.30
C PRO A 146 -27.00 -8.83 -0.09
N GLY A 147 -27.94 -7.92 -0.34
CA GLY A 147 -28.63 -7.77 -1.61
C GLY A 147 -29.40 -9.03 -2.02
N THR A 148 -29.16 -9.47 -3.25
CA THR A 148 -29.74 -10.70 -3.82
C THR A 148 -28.72 -11.84 -3.88
N LEU A 149 -27.57 -11.70 -3.21
CA LEU A 149 -26.49 -12.69 -3.22
C LEU A 149 -26.96 -13.99 -2.56
N THR A 150 -26.73 -15.13 -3.20
CA THR A 150 -26.95 -16.45 -2.61
C THR A 150 -25.63 -17.04 -2.08
N TRP A 151 -25.74 -18.03 -1.19
CA TRP A 151 -24.56 -18.71 -0.63
C TRP A 151 -23.74 -19.41 -1.72
N ASP A 152 -24.41 -20.12 -2.64
CA ASP A 152 -23.74 -20.84 -3.73
C ASP A 152 -22.99 -19.90 -4.68
N GLU A 153 -23.59 -18.75 -5.04
CA GLU A 153 -22.92 -17.73 -5.86
C GLU A 153 -21.71 -17.14 -5.13
N PHE A 154 -21.83 -16.89 -3.83
CA PHE A 154 -20.72 -16.39 -3.02
C PHE A 154 -19.56 -17.39 -2.99
N VAL A 155 -19.83 -18.66 -2.69
CA VAL A 155 -18.81 -19.72 -2.67
C VAL A 155 -18.19 -19.91 -4.06
N ALA A 156 -19.00 -19.93 -5.12
CA ALA A 156 -18.52 -20.05 -6.49
C ALA A 156 -17.59 -18.89 -6.89
N ALA A 157 -17.99 -17.64 -6.59
CA ALA A 157 -17.19 -16.44 -6.88
C ALA A 157 -15.82 -16.45 -6.19
N ARG A 158 -15.77 -17.04 -4.98
CA ARG A 158 -14.65 -16.93 -4.05
C ARG A 158 -13.68 -18.12 -4.10
N SER A 159 -14.17 -19.32 -4.44
CA SER A 159 -13.37 -20.54 -4.58
C SER A 159 -12.13 -20.43 -5.51
N GLY A 160 -12.09 -19.43 -6.40
CA GLY A 160 -10.94 -19.13 -7.26
C GLY A 160 -9.90 -18.12 -6.72
N ILE A 161 -10.16 -17.40 -5.61
CA ILE A 161 -9.36 -16.22 -5.20
C ILE A 161 -8.47 -16.53 -3.98
N ARG A 162 -7.52 -17.46 -4.14
CA ARG A 162 -6.70 -18.03 -3.05
C ARG A 162 -5.94 -17.04 -2.15
N LEU A 163 -5.47 -15.91 -2.66
CA LEU A 163 -4.58 -15.00 -1.90
C LEU A 163 -5.29 -13.87 -1.15
N ARG A 164 -6.59 -13.63 -1.40
CA ARG A 164 -7.32 -12.49 -0.79
C ARG A 164 -8.29 -12.89 0.33
N GLU A 165 -8.44 -14.20 0.57
CA GLU A 165 -9.45 -14.77 1.46
C GLU A 165 -8.87 -15.49 2.68
N ASN A 166 -7.56 -15.37 2.89
CA ASN A 166 -6.94 -15.94 4.06
C ASN A 166 -7.07 -14.98 5.25
N ILE A 167 -7.55 -15.49 6.37
CA ILE A 167 -7.51 -14.82 7.68
C ILE A 167 -6.63 -15.69 8.56
N ALA A 168 -5.66 -15.09 9.25
CA ALA A 168 -4.76 -15.84 10.12
C ALA A 168 -4.07 -17.05 9.44
N ASN A 169 -3.77 -16.97 8.13
CA ASN A 169 -3.23 -18.09 7.33
C ASN A 169 -4.10 -19.37 7.34
N THR A 170 -5.41 -19.20 7.52
CA THR A 170 -6.44 -20.25 7.38
C THR A 170 -7.48 -19.82 6.34
N ARG A 171 -8.31 -20.75 5.88
CA ARG A 171 -9.42 -20.51 4.93
C ARG A 171 -10.78 -20.64 5.63
N PRO A 172 -11.35 -19.54 6.16
CA PRO A 172 -12.65 -19.58 6.83
C PRO A 172 -13.77 -20.17 5.96
N LEU A 173 -13.77 -19.87 4.65
CA LEU A 173 -14.83 -20.32 3.74
C LEU A 173 -15.01 -21.85 3.70
N ASP A 174 -13.91 -22.60 3.83
CA ASP A 174 -13.93 -24.07 3.80
C ASP A 174 -14.62 -24.68 5.05
N LEU A 175 -14.84 -23.89 6.10
CA LEU A 175 -15.52 -24.30 7.34
C LEU A 175 -16.88 -23.59 7.54
N MET A 176 -17.25 -22.65 6.68
CA MET A 176 -18.49 -21.89 6.84
C MET A 176 -19.68 -22.63 6.26
N THR A 177 -20.83 -22.52 6.94
CA THR A 177 -22.12 -22.97 6.42
C THR A 177 -23.16 -21.85 6.52
N CYS A 178 -24.17 -21.90 5.66
CA CYS A 178 -25.30 -20.97 5.67
C CYS A 178 -26.60 -21.75 5.80
N SER A 179 -27.41 -21.42 6.81
CA SER A 179 -28.70 -22.07 7.06
C SER A 179 -29.69 -21.05 7.62
N GLY A 180 -30.94 -21.06 7.13
CA GLY A 180 -31.98 -20.15 7.62
C GLY A 180 -31.63 -18.65 7.51
N GLY A 181 -30.72 -18.29 6.59
CA GLY A 181 -30.19 -16.94 6.44
C GLY A 181 -29.18 -16.51 7.50
N SER A 182 -28.65 -17.45 8.27
CA SER A 182 -27.58 -17.22 9.24
C SER A 182 -26.32 -17.94 8.81
N LEU A 183 -25.17 -17.35 9.12
CA LEU A 183 -23.86 -17.94 8.84
C LEU A 183 -23.32 -18.61 10.08
N PHE A 184 -22.74 -19.78 9.91
CA PHE A 184 -22.24 -20.60 11.00
C PHE A 184 -20.78 -21.00 10.76
N LEU A 185 -20.05 -21.10 11.87
CA LEU A 185 -18.68 -21.59 11.92
C LEU A 185 -18.52 -22.53 13.12
N PRO A 186 -17.63 -23.54 13.05
CA PRO A 186 -17.25 -24.32 14.22
C PRO A 186 -16.78 -23.41 15.37
N ARG A 187 -17.27 -23.65 16.58
CA ARG A 187 -16.99 -22.84 17.78
C ARG A 187 -15.51 -22.68 18.03
N ALA A 188 -14.78 -23.80 18.03
CA ALA A 188 -13.34 -23.81 18.28
C ALA A 188 -12.56 -22.96 17.26
N TYR A 189 -13.05 -22.90 16.01
CA TYR A 189 -12.45 -22.08 14.96
C TYR A 189 -12.82 -20.59 15.10
N SER A 190 -14.07 -20.27 15.46
CA SER A 190 -14.45 -18.89 15.79
C SER A 190 -13.61 -18.33 16.93
N GLU A 191 -13.43 -19.11 18.01
CA GLU A 191 -12.60 -18.72 19.15
C GLU A 191 -11.12 -18.56 18.77
N LEU A 192 -10.61 -19.38 17.83
CA LEU A 192 -9.27 -19.23 17.28
C LEU A 192 -9.12 -17.89 16.56
N LEU A 193 -10.10 -17.49 15.75
CA LEU A 193 -10.08 -16.21 15.04
C LEU A 193 -10.25 -15.02 15.99
N ASP A 194 -11.02 -15.16 17.07
CA ASP A 194 -11.12 -14.13 18.12
C ASP A 194 -9.77 -13.93 18.84
N ARG A 195 -9.04 -15.02 19.13
CA ARG A 195 -7.68 -14.93 19.67
C ARG A 195 -6.68 -14.35 18.67
N TRP A 196 -6.82 -14.65 17.38
CA TRP A 196 -6.00 -14.05 16.32
C TRP A 196 -6.12 -12.52 16.31
N GLU A 197 -7.34 -11.98 16.42
CA GLU A 197 -7.57 -10.52 16.47
C GLU A 197 -6.78 -9.88 17.62
N GLN A 198 -6.86 -10.48 18.80
CA GLN A 198 -6.11 -10.00 19.97
C GLN A 198 -4.60 -10.06 19.76
N VAL A 199 -4.09 -11.16 19.19
CA VAL A 199 -2.66 -11.32 18.89
C VAL A 199 -2.19 -10.28 17.88
N ASP A 200 -2.96 -10.01 16.82
CA ASP A 200 -2.61 -9.01 15.81
C ASP A 200 -2.61 -7.60 16.40
N GLU A 201 -3.62 -7.22 17.19
CA GLU A 201 -3.67 -5.91 17.84
C GLU A 201 -2.53 -5.71 18.85
N ASP A 202 -2.21 -6.72 19.65
CA ASP A 202 -1.08 -6.69 20.57
C ASP A 202 0.25 -6.50 19.83
N LEU A 203 0.42 -7.22 18.72
CA LEU A 203 1.59 -7.10 17.86
C LEU A 203 1.69 -5.70 17.25
N VAL A 204 0.59 -5.14 16.76
CA VAL A 204 0.53 -3.78 16.21
C VAL A 204 0.79 -2.73 17.30
N GLY A 205 0.25 -2.90 18.50
CA GLY A 205 0.51 -2.05 19.68
C GLY A 205 2.00 -2.03 20.05
N ARG A 206 2.62 -3.20 20.18
CA ARG A 206 4.07 -3.28 20.41
C ARG A 206 4.87 -2.65 19.27
N ALA A 207 4.48 -2.93 18.02
CA ALA A 207 5.19 -2.50 16.84
C ALA A 207 5.15 -0.99 16.59
N ARG A 208 4.13 -0.27 17.09
CA ARG A 208 4.03 1.18 16.93
C ARG A 208 4.78 1.98 17.99
N THR A 209 5.27 1.31 19.05
CA THR A 209 5.99 1.96 20.14
C THR A 209 7.37 2.42 19.66
N CYS A 210 7.70 3.69 19.87
CA CYS A 210 9.02 4.20 19.52
C CYS A 210 10.10 3.53 20.37
N SER A 211 11.10 2.94 19.72
CA SER A 211 12.22 2.25 20.38
C SER A 211 13.15 3.14 21.22
N ARG A 212 12.94 4.46 21.22
CA ARG A 212 13.76 5.45 21.96
C ARG A 212 12.98 6.12 23.08
N CYS A 213 11.88 6.78 22.76
CA CYS A 213 11.06 7.52 23.74
C CYS A 213 9.83 6.76 24.24
N SER A 214 9.56 5.55 23.72
CA SER A 214 8.38 4.73 24.05
C SER A 214 7.02 5.35 23.70
N GLU A 215 7.01 6.43 22.92
CA GLU A 215 5.77 7.07 22.46
C GLU A 215 5.01 6.17 21.47
N GLN A 216 3.68 6.21 21.53
CA GLN A 216 2.79 5.45 20.66
C GLN A 216 2.65 6.11 19.30
N GLY A 217 3.07 5.41 18.25
CA GLY A 217 2.96 5.88 16.88
C GLY A 217 1.59 5.69 16.22
N PRO A 218 1.47 6.05 14.94
CA PRO A 218 0.30 5.72 14.14
C PRO A 218 0.19 4.21 13.97
N ARG A 219 -1.05 3.71 13.93
CA ARG A 219 -1.37 2.28 13.85
C ARG A 219 -0.72 1.57 12.65
N TRP A 220 -0.65 2.23 11.49
CA TRP A 220 -0.21 1.60 10.23
C TRP A 220 1.28 1.73 9.90
N GLY A 221 2.15 1.62 10.92
CA GLY A 221 3.60 1.56 10.69
C GLY A 221 4.19 2.85 10.11
N GLY A 222 3.55 3.98 10.34
CA GLY A 222 4.02 5.30 9.90
C GLY A 222 5.40 5.67 10.47
N TRP A 223 5.81 5.07 11.59
CA TRP A 223 7.14 5.27 12.19
C TRP A 223 8.09 4.10 11.94
N ARG A 224 7.62 3.07 11.25
CA ARG A 224 8.40 1.84 11.00
C ARG A 224 9.28 2.03 9.78
N THR A 225 10.57 1.78 9.97
CA THR A 225 11.58 1.85 8.92
C THR A 225 12.31 0.52 8.79
N GLN A 226 12.57 0.11 7.55
CA GLN A 226 13.28 -1.11 7.25
C GLN A 226 14.79 -0.90 7.50
N THR A 227 15.43 -1.92 8.05
CA THR A 227 16.87 -2.01 8.32
C THR A 227 17.40 -3.36 7.81
N PRO A 228 18.73 -3.57 7.77
CA PRO A 228 19.31 -4.87 7.45
C PRO A 228 18.89 -6.00 8.41
N LEU A 229 18.48 -5.67 9.65
CA LEU A 229 18.10 -6.62 10.71
C LEU A 229 16.58 -6.79 10.87
N GLY A 230 15.77 -6.07 10.09
CA GLY A 230 14.31 -6.08 10.20
C GLY A 230 13.74 -4.68 10.28
N TYR A 231 12.63 -4.49 10.97
CA TYR A 231 12.03 -3.17 11.16
C TYR A 231 12.41 -2.55 12.50
N VAL A 232 12.63 -1.24 12.50
CA VAL A 232 12.73 -0.42 13.72
C VAL A 232 11.62 0.64 13.70
N THR A 233 11.13 1.02 14.87
CA THR A 233 10.12 2.07 15.03
C THR A 233 10.75 3.27 15.72
N LEU A 234 10.80 4.41 15.03
CA LEU A 234 11.29 5.69 15.55
C LEU A 234 10.30 6.79 15.22
N CYS A 235 9.87 7.56 16.22
CA CYS A 235 9.07 8.75 15.97
C CYS A 235 9.88 9.80 15.20
N PRO A 236 9.23 10.74 14.48
CA PRO A 236 9.93 11.76 13.70
C PRO A 236 10.97 12.56 14.49
N PRO A 237 10.72 12.99 15.75
CA PRO A 237 11.75 13.63 16.57
C PRO A 237 12.97 12.74 16.84
N CYS A 238 12.77 11.48 17.24
CA CYS A 238 13.87 10.56 17.52
C CYS A 238 14.66 10.19 16.25
N SER A 239 13.96 10.05 15.13
CA SER A 239 14.57 9.86 13.81
C SER A 239 15.41 11.09 13.43
N GLY A 240 14.86 12.30 13.60
CA GLY A 240 15.54 13.56 13.33
C GLY A 240 16.77 13.82 14.21
N ALA A 241 16.76 13.33 15.45
CA ALA A 241 17.92 13.36 16.34
C ALA A 241 19.00 12.31 15.97
N THR A 242 18.62 11.24 15.25
CA THR A 242 19.54 10.14 14.91
C THR A 242 20.18 10.30 13.54
N PHE A 243 19.46 10.86 12.56
CA PHE A 243 19.88 10.88 11.16
C PHE A 243 20.05 12.31 10.63
N GLN A 244 21.00 12.49 9.72
CA GLN A 244 21.33 13.81 9.18
C GLN A 244 20.28 14.27 8.17
N ARG A 245 20.01 15.58 8.11
CA ARG A 245 19.25 16.16 6.99
C ARG A 245 20.16 16.22 5.76
N TYR A 246 19.66 15.74 4.62
CA TYR A 246 20.39 15.83 3.36
C TYR A 246 20.39 17.27 2.83
N THR A 247 21.58 17.80 2.57
CA THR A 247 21.81 19.20 2.15
C THR A 247 21.96 19.39 0.64
N GLY A 248 21.89 18.31 -0.16
CA GLY A 248 22.07 18.41 -1.62
C GLY A 248 23.51 18.29 -2.10
N HIS A 249 24.47 17.88 -1.26
CA HIS A 249 25.89 17.81 -1.62
C HIS A 249 26.25 16.80 -2.73
N LEU A 250 25.31 15.94 -3.15
CA LEU A 250 25.42 15.04 -4.31
C LEU A 250 24.54 15.46 -5.50
N ARG A 251 24.02 16.69 -5.52
CA ARG A 251 23.30 17.20 -6.69
C ARG A 251 24.23 17.18 -7.93
N GLY A 252 23.69 16.75 -9.06
CA GLY A 252 24.45 16.60 -10.32
C GLY A 252 25.39 15.40 -10.36
N VAL A 253 25.41 14.55 -9.32
CA VAL A 253 26.22 13.32 -9.31
C VAL A 253 25.43 12.18 -9.95
N MET A 254 26.08 11.42 -10.84
CA MET A 254 25.52 10.20 -11.43
C MET A 254 25.41 9.09 -10.39
N TYR A 255 24.30 8.33 -10.43
CA TYR A 255 24.02 7.23 -9.51
C TYR A 255 25.15 6.20 -9.45
N ASP A 256 25.73 5.81 -10.60
CA ASP A 256 26.76 4.78 -10.68
C ASP A 256 28.18 5.26 -10.30
N SER A 257 28.34 6.54 -9.94
CA SER A 257 29.64 7.12 -9.66
C SER A 257 30.30 6.51 -8.41
N ARG A 258 31.64 6.42 -8.42
CA ARG A 258 32.42 5.98 -7.25
C ARG A 258 32.18 6.87 -6.02
N ARG A 259 31.95 8.17 -6.24
CA ARG A 259 31.64 9.15 -5.20
C ARG A 259 30.37 8.75 -4.43
N MET A 260 29.30 8.39 -5.14
CA MET A 260 28.05 7.90 -4.54
C MET A 260 28.29 6.65 -3.69
N ARG A 261 29.05 5.67 -4.21
CA ARG A 261 29.27 4.36 -3.53
C ARG A 261 29.97 4.48 -2.17
N SER A 262 30.65 5.59 -1.90
CA SER A 262 31.31 5.84 -0.61
C SER A 262 30.39 6.40 0.47
N ILE A 263 29.16 6.81 0.11
CA ILE A 263 28.23 7.51 1.01
C ILE A 263 26.96 6.67 1.16
N ARG A 264 26.59 6.39 2.40
CA ARG A 264 25.40 5.58 2.67
C ARG A 264 24.16 6.47 2.72
N ALA A 265 23.10 6.06 2.02
CA ALA A 265 21.82 6.75 2.11
C ALA A 265 21.25 6.68 3.54
N ASP A 266 21.54 5.60 4.26
CA ASP A 266 20.95 5.30 5.57
C ASP A 266 21.56 6.09 6.74
N ASP A 267 22.45 7.03 6.44
CA ASP A 267 22.93 8.08 7.36
C ASP A 267 22.01 9.31 7.37
N TYR A 268 21.09 9.41 6.40
CA TYR A 268 20.23 10.57 6.19
C TYR A 268 18.75 10.30 6.48
N LEU A 269 18.02 11.38 6.73
CA LEU A 269 16.57 11.42 6.65
C LEU A 269 16.10 11.42 5.18
N CYS A 270 14.93 10.85 4.96
CA CYS A 270 14.21 10.90 3.70
C CYS A 270 14.04 12.36 3.25
N ARG A 271 14.49 12.68 2.05
CA ARG A 271 14.37 14.01 1.44
C ARG A 271 12.92 14.44 1.27
N LEU A 272 12.02 13.50 0.98
CA LEU A 272 10.63 13.78 0.66
C LEU A 272 9.77 13.98 1.91
N CYS A 273 9.82 13.06 2.88
CA CYS A 273 8.98 13.16 4.09
C CYS A 273 9.69 13.79 5.28
N ALA A 274 11.02 13.92 5.29
CA ALA A 274 11.84 14.43 6.41
C ALA A 274 11.67 13.72 7.78
N GLU A 275 10.85 12.69 7.87
CA GLU A 275 10.52 12.01 9.13
C GLU A 275 11.31 10.72 9.37
N ARG A 276 11.65 9.99 8.30
CA ARG A 276 12.15 8.61 8.39
C ARG A 276 13.57 8.50 7.88
N ARG A 277 14.32 7.53 8.42
CA ARG A 277 15.61 7.11 7.87
C ARG A 277 15.47 6.74 6.40
N ALA A 278 16.39 7.23 5.57
CA ALA A 278 16.48 6.81 4.19
C ALA A 278 17.01 5.37 4.06
N ALA A 279 16.62 4.70 2.98
CA ALA A 279 17.00 3.32 2.68
C ALA A 279 17.70 3.20 1.32
N ALA A 280 17.47 4.16 0.42
CA ALA A 280 18.01 4.15 -0.92
C ALA A 280 18.34 5.57 -1.39
N TRP A 281 19.27 5.66 -2.33
CA TRP A 281 19.49 6.86 -3.14
C TRP A 281 18.54 6.83 -4.33
N ASP A 282 17.59 7.77 -4.38
CA ASP A 282 16.71 7.95 -5.54
C ASP A 282 17.46 8.65 -6.68
N HIS A 283 17.16 8.27 -7.91
CA HIS A 283 17.80 8.79 -9.10
C HIS A 283 16.84 8.84 -10.29
N CYS A 284 17.06 9.77 -11.20
CA CYS A 284 16.31 9.83 -12.46
C CYS A 284 16.72 8.67 -13.37
N HIS A 285 15.76 7.88 -13.84
CA HIS A 285 16.06 6.79 -14.77
C HIS A 285 16.33 7.28 -16.20
N ASP A 286 15.86 8.49 -16.55
CA ASP A 286 16.08 9.07 -17.88
C ASP A 286 17.47 9.70 -18.00
N HIS A 287 17.95 10.36 -16.94
CA HIS A 287 19.22 11.10 -16.96
C HIS A 287 20.32 10.49 -16.08
N GLY A 288 19.99 9.56 -15.17
CA GLY A 288 20.95 8.89 -14.26
C GLY A 288 21.42 9.72 -13.06
N TYR A 289 21.01 10.98 -12.92
CA TYR A 289 21.39 11.84 -11.80
C TYR A 289 20.66 11.50 -10.51
N LEU A 290 21.37 11.60 -9.38
CA LEU A 290 20.82 11.50 -8.03
C LEU A 290 19.84 12.64 -7.75
N ARG A 291 18.70 12.28 -7.15
CA ARG A 291 17.69 13.23 -6.64
C ARG A 291 17.83 13.43 -5.12
N GLY A 292 18.21 12.37 -4.40
CA GLY A 292 18.47 12.43 -2.96
C GLY A 292 18.14 11.12 -2.24
N PRO A 293 18.34 11.05 -0.91
CA PRO A 293 18.09 9.84 -0.15
C PRO A 293 16.58 9.75 0.20
N LEU A 294 15.95 8.61 -0.08
CA LEU A 294 14.54 8.36 0.24
C LEU A 294 14.38 7.18 1.19
N CYS A 295 13.36 7.23 2.06
CA CYS A 295 12.94 6.04 2.80
C CYS A 295 12.29 5.02 1.86
N GLY A 296 12.29 3.74 2.25
CA GLY A 296 11.76 2.67 1.40
C GLY A 296 10.30 2.86 0.98
N SER A 297 9.48 3.50 1.83
CA SER A 297 8.07 3.80 1.50
C SER A 297 7.97 4.87 0.41
N CYS A 298 8.65 6.01 0.56
CA CYS A 298 8.64 7.08 -0.45
C CYS A 298 9.24 6.61 -1.78
N ASN A 299 10.34 5.84 -1.74
CA ASN A 299 10.98 5.30 -2.93
C ASN A 299 10.08 4.30 -3.67
N THR A 300 9.41 3.41 -2.92
CA THR A 300 8.48 2.45 -3.53
C THR A 300 7.24 3.16 -4.06
N PHE A 301 6.73 4.15 -3.33
CA PHE A 301 5.58 4.94 -3.77
C PHE A 301 5.90 5.67 -5.07
N GLU A 302 7.02 6.39 -5.14
CA GLU A 302 7.50 7.00 -6.39
C GLU A 302 7.56 5.96 -7.52
N GLY A 303 8.24 4.83 -7.32
CA GLY A 303 8.49 3.88 -8.40
C GLY A 303 7.31 2.99 -8.80
N LYS A 304 6.28 2.83 -7.95
CA LYS A 304 5.17 1.88 -8.17
C LYS A 304 3.78 2.50 -8.18
N SER A 305 3.59 3.69 -7.62
CA SER A 305 2.29 4.35 -7.72
C SER A 305 2.05 4.84 -9.13
N ASP A 306 0.78 5.12 -9.41
CA ASP A 306 0.43 5.93 -10.56
C ASP A 306 1.21 7.27 -10.50
N PRO A 307 1.83 7.72 -11.61
CA PRO A 307 2.64 8.94 -11.63
C PRO A 307 1.86 10.21 -11.25
N ARG A 308 0.58 10.33 -11.62
CA ARG A 308 -0.26 11.45 -11.24
C ARG A 308 -0.54 11.40 -9.74
N HIS A 309 -0.90 10.23 -9.22
CA HIS A 309 -1.14 10.04 -7.79
C HIS A 309 0.10 10.39 -6.96
N PHE A 310 1.32 10.11 -7.44
CA PHE A 310 2.55 10.55 -6.77
C PHE A 310 2.66 12.08 -6.67
N LEU A 311 2.38 12.79 -7.76
CA LEU A 311 2.47 14.26 -7.81
C LEU A 311 1.40 14.95 -6.97
N GLU A 312 0.25 14.31 -6.77
CA GLU A 312 -0.88 14.85 -6.00
C GLU A 312 -0.75 14.56 -4.50
N GLU A 313 -0.40 13.33 -4.12
CA GLU A 313 -0.40 12.86 -2.73
C GLU A 313 0.90 13.13 -1.95
N LYS A 314 1.94 13.63 -2.63
CA LYS A 314 3.23 13.89 -2.01
C LYS A 314 3.62 15.34 -2.21
N GLU A 315 3.49 16.08 -1.12
CA GLU A 315 4.01 17.43 -1.02
C GLU A 315 5.50 17.45 -1.42
N GLY A 316 5.87 18.41 -2.27
CA GLY A 316 7.24 18.54 -2.76
C GLY A 316 7.67 17.48 -3.78
N ALA A 317 6.80 16.57 -4.24
CA ALA A 317 7.12 15.55 -5.24
C ALA A 317 7.75 16.14 -6.51
N ALA A 318 7.12 17.14 -7.11
CA ALA A 318 7.63 17.79 -8.31
C ALA A 318 9.03 18.39 -8.08
N LEU A 319 9.23 19.08 -6.95
CA LEU A 319 10.53 19.66 -6.60
C LEU A 319 11.60 18.60 -6.37
N HIS A 320 11.24 17.46 -5.77
CA HIS A 320 12.14 16.32 -5.61
C HIS A 320 12.54 15.70 -6.96
N LEU A 321 11.60 15.56 -7.90
CA LEU A 321 11.92 15.10 -9.26
C LEU A 321 12.90 16.05 -9.97
N LEU A 322 12.74 17.36 -9.73
CA LEU A 322 13.60 18.43 -10.25
C LEU A 322 14.94 18.58 -9.52
N GLU A 323 15.25 17.75 -8.51
CA GLU A 323 16.63 17.63 -8.01
C GLU A 323 17.55 16.94 -9.03
N CYS A 324 16.97 16.26 -10.03
CA CYS A 324 17.70 15.80 -11.21
C CYS A 324 18.12 16.98 -12.09
N GLN A 325 19.43 17.12 -12.31
CA GLN A 325 19.98 18.23 -13.09
C GLN A 325 19.46 18.28 -14.54
N GLY A 326 19.39 17.14 -15.24
CA GLY A 326 18.87 17.09 -16.61
C GLY A 326 17.40 17.49 -16.71
N CYS A 327 16.56 17.06 -15.76
CA CYS A 327 15.17 17.46 -15.67
C CYS A 327 15.02 18.97 -15.41
N LEU A 328 15.82 19.51 -14.48
CA LEU A 328 15.80 20.92 -14.15
C LEU A 328 16.23 21.81 -15.33
N GLU A 329 17.35 21.47 -15.98
CA GLU A 329 17.88 22.22 -17.13
C GLU A 329 16.94 22.13 -18.34
N GLY A 330 16.37 20.96 -18.60
CA GLY A 330 15.37 20.77 -19.65
C GLY A 330 14.00 21.38 -19.34
N ARG A 331 13.78 21.84 -18.10
CA ARG A 331 12.47 22.24 -17.57
C ARG A 331 11.39 21.17 -17.81
N ILE A 332 11.75 19.92 -17.56
CA ILE A 332 10.87 18.76 -17.75
C ILE A 332 10.86 17.87 -16.51
N LEU A 333 9.88 16.97 -16.43
CA LEU A 333 9.90 15.84 -15.50
C LEU A 333 10.38 14.57 -16.23
N PRO A 334 10.69 13.49 -15.49
CA PRO A 334 10.92 12.20 -16.13
C PRO A 334 9.74 11.75 -17.01
N GLY A 335 10.02 11.08 -18.11
CA GLY A 335 9.05 10.74 -19.17
C GLY A 335 7.80 10.02 -18.67
N ARG A 336 7.95 9.16 -17.66
CA ARG A 336 6.82 8.45 -17.03
C ARG A 336 5.73 9.37 -16.43
N TYR A 337 6.04 10.63 -16.16
CA TYR A 337 5.08 11.60 -15.61
C TYR A 337 4.33 12.40 -16.68
N HIS A 338 4.76 12.34 -17.94
CA HIS A 338 4.25 13.21 -19.01
C HIS A 338 2.78 12.93 -19.31
N VAL A 339 2.45 11.67 -19.57
CA VAL A 339 1.07 11.25 -19.88
C VAL A 339 0.10 11.59 -18.75
N GLY A 340 0.48 11.33 -17.49
CA GLY A 340 -0.37 11.61 -16.33
C GLY A 340 -0.66 13.11 -16.15
N LEU A 341 0.30 13.98 -16.48
CA LEU A 341 0.08 15.43 -16.49
C LEU A 341 -0.88 15.87 -17.59
N VAL A 342 -0.78 15.28 -18.78
CA VAL A 342 -1.72 15.56 -19.89
C VAL A 342 -3.13 15.10 -19.53
N GLN A 343 -3.29 13.90 -18.94
CA GLN A 343 -4.60 13.44 -18.47
C GLN A 343 -5.22 14.46 -17.50
N LYS A 344 -4.46 14.88 -16.49
CA LYS A 344 -4.91 15.88 -15.52
C LYS A 344 -5.30 17.21 -16.19
N HIS A 345 -4.52 17.66 -17.16
CA HIS A 345 -4.84 18.86 -17.92
C HIS A 345 -6.18 18.70 -18.67
N LEU A 346 -6.36 17.61 -19.41
CA LEU A 346 -7.58 17.34 -20.17
C LEU A 346 -8.81 17.24 -19.27
N GLU A 347 -8.71 16.56 -18.12
CA GLU A 347 -9.81 16.50 -17.14
C GLU A 347 -10.16 17.90 -16.59
N ALA A 348 -9.17 18.75 -16.40
CA ALA A 348 -9.38 20.11 -15.92
C ALA A 348 -10.03 21.01 -16.98
N THR A 349 -9.68 20.87 -18.26
CA THR A 349 -10.01 21.83 -19.33
C THR A 349 -11.10 21.37 -20.30
N GLU A 350 -11.18 20.08 -20.64
CA GLU A 350 -12.10 19.58 -21.66
C GLU A 350 -13.50 19.36 -21.10
N ARG A 351 -14.53 19.79 -21.86
CA ARG A 351 -15.94 19.58 -21.51
C ARG A 351 -16.74 19.22 -22.76
N HIS A 352 -17.55 18.16 -22.67
CA HIS A 352 -18.56 17.90 -23.69
C HIS A 352 -19.74 18.88 -23.56
N ARG A 353 -20.53 19.02 -24.64
CA ARG A 353 -21.77 19.80 -24.63
C ARG A 353 -22.96 18.88 -24.31
N HIS A 354 -23.85 19.33 -23.45
CA HIS A 354 -25.15 18.71 -23.18
C HIS A 354 -26.24 19.78 -23.26
N ARG A 355 -27.27 19.55 -24.08
CA ARG A 355 -28.36 20.51 -24.35
C ARG A 355 -27.85 21.94 -24.63
N SER A 356 -26.84 22.03 -25.50
CA SER A 356 -26.20 23.29 -25.94
C SER A 356 -25.41 24.06 -24.88
N ARG A 357 -25.16 23.49 -23.70
CA ARG A 357 -24.28 24.08 -22.66
C ARG A 357 -23.07 23.18 -22.38
N PRO A 358 -21.90 23.73 -22.02
CA PRO A 358 -20.80 22.93 -21.52
C PRO A 358 -21.22 22.18 -20.24
N CYS A 359 -20.88 20.89 -20.16
CA CYS A 359 -21.03 20.12 -18.94
C CYS A 359 -20.18 20.76 -17.83
N ARG A 360 -20.70 20.76 -16.59
CA ARG A 360 -19.96 21.26 -15.42
C ARG A 360 -19.10 20.20 -14.75
N ARG A 361 -19.29 18.92 -15.09
CA ARG A 361 -18.49 17.82 -14.55
C ARG A 361 -17.16 17.71 -15.27
N GLN A 362 -16.13 17.38 -14.50
CA GLN A 362 -14.85 16.97 -15.04
C GLN A 362 -15.03 15.57 -15.66
N PRO A 363 -14.56 15.35 -16.89
CA PRO A 363 -14.47 14.02 -17.43
C PRO A 363 -13.39 13.22 -16.71
N TRP A 364 -13.45 11.91 -16.87
CA TRP A 364 -12.33 11.00 -16.63
C TRP A 364 -11.54 10.85 -17.93
N ALA A 365 -10.21 10.99 -17.90
CA ALA A 365 -9.37 10.86 -19.09
C ALA A 365 -8.48 9.61 -19.01
N ARG A 366 -8.56 8.75 -20.02
CA ARG A 366 -7.77 7.52 -20.14
C ARG A 366 -6.81 7.65 -21.32
N HIS A 367 -5.51 7.48 -21.06
CA HIS A 367 -4.53 7.31 -22.13
C HIS A 367 -4.73 5.94 -22.79
N VAL A 368 -4.79 5.93 -24.11
CA VAL A 368 -5.02 4.71 -24.88
C VAL A 368 -3.72 4.27 -25.53
N GLU A 369 -3.09 5.13 -26.33
CA GLU A 369 -1.85 4.81 -27.03
C GLU A 369 -1.07 6.05 -27.47
N LEU A 370 0.16 5.83 -27.92
CA LEU A 370 0.97 6.82 -28.63
C LEU A 370 1.11 6.35 -30.08
N ALA A 371 0.48 7.05 -31.01
CA ALA A 371 0.49 6.73 -32.43
C ALA A 371 0.88 7.99 -33.23
N HIS A 372 1.75 7.81 -34.23
CA HIS A 372 2.13 8.89 -35.15
C HIS A 372 2.58 10.20 -34.50
N GLY A 373 3.20 10.15 -33.32
CA GLY A 373 3.69 11.34 -32.60
C GLY A 373 2.62 12.10 -31.81
N ALA A 374 1.44 11.51 -31.62
CA ALA A 374 0.38 12.03 -30.76
C ALA A 374 -0.10 10.97 -29.74
N HIS A 375 -0.33 11.41 -28.52
CA HIS A 375 -0.97 10.63 -27.48
C HIS A 375 -2.49 10.71 -27.69
N TYR A 376 -3.11 9.53 -27.83
CA TYR A 376 -4.55 9.38 -27.96
C TYR A 376 -5.19 9.18 -26.58
N PHE A 377 -6.19 10.01 -26.28
CA PHE A 377 -6.96 9.97 -25.03
C PHE A 377 -8.44 9.78 -25.31
N GLU A 378 -9.06 8.93 -24.49
CA GLU A 378 -10.51 8.78 -24.41
C GLU A 378 -10.99 9.49 -23.14
N LEU A 379 -11.99 10.34 -23.29
CA LEU A 379 -12.61 11.09 -22.21
C LEU A 379 -14.04 10.60 -22.02
N GLU A 380 -14.44 10.44 -20.77
CA GLU A 380 -15.77 9.98 -20.40
C GLU A 380 -16.40 10.91 -19.37
N CYS A 381 -17.65 11.28 -19.60
CA CYS A 381 -18.49 11.93 -18.60
C CYS A 381 -19.56 10.97 -18.11
N TRP A 382 -19.34 10.43 -16.91
CA TRP A 382 -20.25 9.48 -16.25
C TRP A 382 -21.66 10.05 -16.04
N GLN A 383 -21.82 11.36 -15.84
CA GLN A 383 -23.14 11.97 -15.62
C GLN A 383 -24.04 11.92 -16.87
N HIS A 384 -23.46 11.89 -18.06
CA HIS A 384 -24.22 11.96 -19.31
C HIS A 384 -23.91 10.76 -20.22
N SER A 385 -23.25 9.72 -19.71
CA SER A 385 -22.79 8.56 -20.47
C SER A 385 -22.22 8.93 -21.85
N THR A 386 -21.42 10.01 -21.88
CA THR A 386 -20.87 10.58 -23.12
C THR A 386 -19.37 10.35 -23.15
N THR A 387 -18.89 9.75 -24.23
CA THR A 387 -17.46 9.55 -24.51
C THR A 387 -17.03 10.39 -25.72
N TRP A 388 -15.80 10.88 -25.68
CA TRP A 388 -15.16 11.56 -26.81
C TRP A 388 -13.65 11.43 -26.73
N THR A 389 -12.96 11.87 -27.77
CA THR A 389 -11.52 11.61 -27.90
C THR A 389 -10.73 12.89 -28.08
N LYS A 390 -9.47 12.87 -27.65
CA LYS A 390 -8.52 13.95 -27.84
C LYS A 390 -7.14 13.42 -28.18
N ASP A 391 -6.53 14.08 -29.14
CA ASP A 391 -5.15 13.83 -29.55
C ASP A 391 -4.30 14.96 -29.01
N VAL A 392 -3.20 14.62 -28.32
CA VAL A 392 -2.24 15.59 -27.83
C VAL A 392 -0.89 15.26 -28.41
N THR A 393 -0.31 16.18 -29.17
CA THR A 393 0.99 15.93 -29.82
C THR A 393 2.10 15.82 -28.76
N VAL A 394 3.20 15.16 -29.11
CA VAL A 394 4.39 15.12 -28.23
C VAL A 394 4.91 16.54 -27.90
N PRO A 395 4.99 17.49 -28.86
CA PRO A 395 5.31 18.88 -28.54
C PRO A 395 4.35 19.54 -27.54
N ASP A 396 3.04 19.35 -27.69
CA ASP A 396 2.05 19.89 -26.75
C ASP A 396 2.19 19.26 -25.37
N THR A 397 2.43 17.95 -25.33
CA THR A 397 2.73 17.21 -24.08
C THR A 397 3.91 17.84 -23.35
N LEU A 398 5.00 18.13 -24.07
CA LEU A 398 6.18 18.78 -23.49
C LEU A 398 5.88 20.22 -23.04
N ALA A 399 5.02 20.95 -23.74
CA ALA A 399 4.57 22.28 -23.31
C ALA A 399 3.80 22.20 -21.98
N PHE A 400 2.85 21.27 -21.84
CA PHE A 400 2.13 21.06 -20.58
C PHE A 400 3.05 20.69 -19.42
N VAL A 401 4.05 19.84 -19.68
CA VAL A 401 5.04 19.47 -18.65
C VAL A 401 5.87 20.69 -18.23
N ARG A 402 6.30 21.53 -19.17
CA ARG A 402 7.05 22.76 -18.87
C ARG A 402 6.21 23.72 -18.04
N ASP A 403 4.96 23.97 -18.43
CA ASP A 403 4.06 24.85 -17.68
C ASP A 403 3.87 24.35 -16.24
N PHE A 404 3.72 23.03 -16.06
CA PHE A 404 3.64 22.42 -14.74
C PHE A 404 4.92 22.61 -13.92
N VAL A 405 6.09 22.37 -14.52
CA VAL A 405 7.39 22.57 -13.87
C VAL A 405 7.58 24.02 -13.46
N ASP A 406 7.19 24.95 -14.32
CA ASP A 406 7.30 26.39 -14.07
C ASP A 406 6.44 26.81 -12.89
N GLN A 407 5.20 26.31 -12.81
CA GLN A 407 4.32 26.51 -11.67
C GLN A 407 4.92 25.91 -10.38
N ALA A 408 5.47 24.69 -10.43
CA ALA A 408 6.08 24.04 -9.28
C ALA A 408 7.31 24.81 -8.77
N LEU A 409 8.14 25.33 -9.67
CA LEU A 409 9.31 26.14 -9.33
C LEU A 409 8.90 27.51 -8.76
N ALA A 410 7.84 28.13 -9.30
CA ALA A 410 7.31 29.39 -8.79
C ALA A 410 6.66 29.25 -7.41
N ALA A 411 6.01 28.11 -7.15
CA ALA A 411 5.40 27.79 -5.86
C ALA A 411 6.41 27.39 -4.78
N ARG A 412 7.70 27.28 -5.11
CA ARG A 412 8.73 26.86 -4.18
C ARG A 412 8.85 27.91 -3.05
N PRO A 413 8.63 27.52 -1.78
CA PRO A 413 8.84 28.45 -0.67
C PRO A 413 10.30 28.90 -0.65
N ALA A 414 10.51 30.21 -0.49
CA ALA A 414 11.84 30.80 -0.34
C ALA A 414 12.56 30.04 0.78
N THR A 415 13.58 29.26 0.42
CA THR A 415 14.25 28.39 1.38
C THR A 415 15.03 29.28 2.35
N VAL A 416 14.82 29.08 3.65
CA VAL A 416 15.61 29.68 4.74
C VAL A 416 17.08 29.57 4.37
N THR A 417 17.71 30.72 4.17
CA THR A 417 19.14 30.89 4.01
C THR A 417 19.82 30.32 5.26
N VAL A 418 20.45 29.15 5.14
CA VAL A 418 21.37 28.69 6.18
C VAL A 418 22.57 29.65 6.14
N PRO A 419 22.88 30.39 7.22
CA PRO A 419 24.01 31.30 7.22
C PRO A 419 25.29 30.50 6.99
N ALA A 420 26.13 31.00 6.09
CA ALA A 420 27.45 30.47 5.83
C ALA A 420 28.21 30.36 7.17
N GLN A 421 28.71 29.16 7.48
CA GLN A 421 29.59 28.97 8.63
C GLN A 421 30.82 29.86 8.45
N ALA A 422 30.96 30.84 9.35
CA ALA A 422 32.18 31.61 9.50
C ALA A 422 33.35 30.66 9.80
N ALA A 423 34.43 30.83 9.06
CA ALA A 423 35.69 30.13 9.25
C ALA A 423 36.19 30.33 10.69
N LEU A 424 36.22 29.25 11.47
CA LEU A 424 36.92 29.21 12.74
C LEU A 424 38.42 29.11 12.43
N GLY A 425 39.09 30.25 12.57
CA GLY A 425 40.54 30.38 12.48
C GLY A 425 41.23 29.51 13.51
N THR A 426 42.27 28.84 13.02
CA THR A 426 43.31 28.13 13.75
C THR A 426 43.90 29.05 14.83
N GLN A 427 43.76 28.69 16.11
CA GLN A 427 44.66 29.17 17.16
C GLN A 427 45.45 28.01 17.73
N THR A 428 46.71 27.97 17.28
CA THR A 428 47.85 27.30 17.88
C THR A 428 48.05 27.80 19.31
N ARG A 429 48.27 26.91 20.28
CA ARG A 429 48.83 27.25 21.59
C ARG A 429 50.21 26.61 21.74
N ALA A 430 51.17 27.46 22.07
CA ALA A 430 52.44 27.13 22.70
C ALA A 430 52.23 26.74 24.16
#